data_AF-A0AAC9KX01-F1
#
_entry.id   AF-A0AAC9KX01-F1
#
_cell.length_a   1.000
_cell.length_b   1.000
_cell.length_c   1.000
_cell.angle_alpha   90.00
_cell.angle_beta   90.00
_cell.angle_gamma   90.00
#
_symmetry.space_group_name_H-M   'P 1'
#
loop_
_entity.id
_entity.type
_entity.pdbx_description
1 polymer ?
#
loop_
_entity_poly.entity_id
_entity_poly.type
_entity_poly.pdbx_seq_one_letter_code
_entity_poly.pdbx_strand_id
1 'polypeptide(L)'
;MKAITDAANKAAKAASGGDTSIGNVVSDAAAGAAAGAADASSVQGIAKGMKAIVDAAEATAGKAAGSKEKKELLKAASDGNATGTGNEDAGHLFSRAADQGADNAQAQKAAGAINAVSGEQILKEIVDAAEKSGDGDGAAAAADQANNPISAAIGADQGGGAFAAGGGGNMNQNSKVAAAIVLRGMAKNGKFAVADADHANQKDGVKSAVETITETANKAASGDDTSIGNVVNANAAAAGVADASSVQGIAKGMKAIVDAAEANAGKAAGSKEEKKELLKAASDGNATGTGNANAGHLFSGTNGQGASDAQAQKAAGAINAVSGEQILKEIVDAAEKSGAGAAGAGAAAATNPISAAIGAAQGGAAFAAGNGGMNQNSKVAAAIVLRGMAKDGKFAVTNAAHDNQKDGVKSAVEGDC
;
A
#
# COMPACT_ATOMS: atom_id res chain seq x y z
N MET A 1 9.70 2.33 -12.47
CA MET A 1 9.72 2.55 -11.00
C MET A 1 9.49 4.01 -10.63
N LYS A 2 10.32 4.97 -11.06
CA LYS A 2 10.21 6.41 -10.71
C LYS A 2 8.79 6.99 -10.72
N ALA A 3 8.01 6.77 -11.78
CA ALA A 3 6.63 7.27 -11.88
C ALA A 3 5.67 6.67 -10.83
N ILE A 4 5.87 5.40 -10.45
CA ILE A 4 5.09 4.71 -9.41
C ILE A 4 5.48 5.28 -8.03
N THR A 5 6.78 5.48 -7.78
CA THR A 5 7.31 6.08 -6.54
C THR A 5 6.80 7.50 -6.34
N ASP A 6 6.86 8.35 -7.38
CA ASP A 6 6.35 9.72 -7.34
C ASP A 6 4.83 9.78 -7.05
N ALA A 7 4.07 8.85 -7.63
CA ALA A 7 2.64 8.73 -7.39
C ALA A 7 2.30 8.25 -5.97
N ALA A 8 3.04 7.25 -5.47
CA ALA A 8 2.92 6.76 -4.10
C ALA A 8 3.24 7.86 -3.07
N ASN A 9 4.29 8.65 -3.31
CA ASN A 9 4.64 9.78 -2.45
C ASN A 9 3.56 10.87 -2.41
N LYS A 10 2.89 11.14 -3.54
CA LYS A 10 1.76 12.08 -3.57
C LYS A 10 0.55 11.54 -2.78
N ALA A 11 0.24 10.25 -2.93
CA ALA A 11 -0.82 9.60 -2.16
C ALA A 11 -0.54 9.62 -0.65
N ALA A 12 0.71 9.30 -0.26
CA ALA A 12 1.14 9.28 1.13
C ALA A 12 1.08 10.68 1.76
N LYS A 13 1.55 11.73 1.07
CA LYS A 13 1.44 13.13 1.54
C LYS A 13 0.00 13.62 1.68
N ALA A 14 -0.90 13.13 0.83
CA ALA A 14 -2.31 13.44 0.97
C ALA A 14 -2.95 12.74 2.18
N ALA A 15 -2.41 11.59 2.60
CA ALA A 15 -2.84 10.85 3.79
C ALA A 15 -2.17 11.33 5.09
N SER A 16 -0.93 11.86 5.05
CA SER A 16 -0.19 12.27 6.24
C SER A 16 -0.48 13.72 6.65
N GLY A 17 -1.06 13.89 7.84
CA GLY A 17 -1.30 15.22 8.41
C GLY A 17 -2.44 15.35 9.41
N GLY A 18 -3.05 14.25 9.87
CA GLY A 18 -4.03 14.28 10.96
C GLY A 18 -3.74 13.20 12.00
N ASP A 19 -3.85 13.53 13.28
CA ASP A 19 -3.71 12.58 14.42
C ASP A 19 -4.87 11.57 14.51
N THR A 20 -5.64 11.40 13.44
CA THR A 20 -6.81 10.53 13.38
C THR A 20 -6.42 9.13 12.92
N SER A 21 -6.59 8.14 13.80
CA SER A 21 -6.43 6.73 13.44
C SER A 21 -7.35 6.35 12.26
N ILE A 22 -6.90 5.40 11.44
CA ILE A 22 -7.73 4.80 10.39
C ILE A 22 -8.98 4.21 11.02
N GLY A 23 -10.14 4.45 10.38
CA GLY A 23 -11.40 3.94 10.90
C GLY A 23 -11.82 4.60 12.21
N ASN A 24 -11.42 5.84 12.48
CA ASN A 24 -11.80 6.53 13.72
C ASN A 24 -13.32 6.73 13.80
N VAL A 25 -13.94 6.07 14.78
CA VAL A 25 -15.38 6.16 15.05
C VAL A 25 -15.64 7.13 16.20
N VAL A 26 -16.54 8.09 15.98
CA VAL A 26 -16.98 9.07 16.97
C VAL A 26 -18.45 8.86 17.34
N SER A 27 -18.79 9.17 18.58
CA SER A 27 -20.17 9.22 19.05
C SER A 27 -20.76 10.58 18.69
N ASP A 28 -22.04 10.63 18.35
CA ASP A 28 -22.74 11.82 17.85
C ASP A 28 -23.32 12.73 18.96
N ALA A 29 -22.97 12.47 20.22
CA ALA A 29 -23.45 13.04 21.49
C ALA A 29 -23.68 14.54 21.60
N ALA A 30 -23.05 15.36 20.76
CA ALA A 30 -23.09 16.80 20.92
C ALA A 30 -22.78 17.55 19.62
N ALA A 31 -23.48 18.67 19.43
CA ALA A 31 -23.12 19.68 18.45
C ALA A 31 -21.66 20.14 18.69
N GLY A 32 -20.77 19.78 17.76
CA GLY A 32 -19.31 20.02 17.85
C GLY A 32 -18.46 18.75 18.02
N ALA A 33 -19.07 17.59 18.29
CA ALA A 33 -18.41 16.27 18.38
C ALA A 33 -18.70 15.35 17.17
N ALA A 34 -19.57 15.78 16.24
CA ALA A 34 -19.88 15.06 15.01
C ALA A 34 -18.62 14.84 14.14
N ALA A 35 -18.65 13.82 13.29
CA ALA A 35 -17.52 13.33 12.49
C ALA A 35 -16.79 14.37 11.60
N GLY A 36 -17.26 15.63 11.51
CA GLY A 36 -16.68 16.70 10.71
C GLY A 36 -16.69 16.38 9.21
N ALA A 37 -16.32 17.34 8.35
CA ALA A 37 -15.96 16.99 6.98
C ALA A 37 -14.59 16.31 6.99
N ALA A 38 -14.39 15.31 6.13
CA ALA A 38 -13.03 14.92 5.80
C ALA A 38 -12.41 16.04 4.97
N ASP A 39 -11.11 16.21 5.11
CA ASP A 39 -10.38 17.22 4.35
C ASP A 39 -10.48 16.91 2.85
N ALA A 40 -11.12 17.80 2.09
CA ALA A 40 -11.37 17.58 0.67
C ALA A 40 -10.07 17.42 -0.14
N SER A 41 -9.02 18.16 0.23
CA SER A 41 -7.71 18.08 -0.42
C SER A 41 -7.04 16.74 -0.14
N SER A 42 -7.19 16.22 1.07
CA SER A 42 -6.71 14.89 1.47
C SER A 42 -7.45 13.78 0.71
N VAL A 43 -8.79 13.78 0.71
CA VAL A 43 -9.60 12.76 0.00
C VAL A 43 -9.26 12.75 -1.50
N GLN A 44 -9.29 13.92 -2.14
CA GLN A 44 -9.00 14.03 -3.57
C GLN A 44 -7.54 13.70 -3.88
N GLY A 45 -6.60 14.10 -3.01
CA GLY A 45 -5.18 13.82 -3.15
C GLY A 45 -4.87 12.32 -3.07
N ILE A 46 -5.50 11.59 -2.14
CA ILE A 46 -5.38 10.13 -2.02
C ILE A 46 -5.93 9.46 -3.28
N ALA A 47 -7.14 9.82 -3.71
CA ALA A 47 -7.76 9.23 -4.89
C ALA A 47 -6.94 9.48 -6.18
N LYS A 48 -6.51 10.73 -6.40
CA LYS A 48 -5.62 11.09 -7.53
C LYS A 48 -4.25 10.42 -7.43
N GLY A 49 -3.72 10.25 -6.22
CA GLY A 49 -2.49 9.51 -5.96
C GLY A 49 -2.60 8.03 -6.35
N MET A 50 -3.66 7.35 -5.88
CA MET A 50 -3.95 5.95 -6.25
C MET A 50 -4.13 5.79 -7.76
N LYS A 51 -4.86 6.70 -8.41
CA LYS A 51 -4.96 6.73 -9.88
C LYS A 51 -3.60 6.87 -10.55
N ALA A 52 -2.75 7.79 -10.09
CA ALA A 52 -1.43 7.97 -10.67
C ALA A 52 -0.53 6.73 -10.51
N ILE A 53 -0.67 5.99 -9.40
CA ILE A 53 0.03 4.71 -9.18
C ILE A 53 -0.45 3.68 -10.21
N VAL A 54 -1.77 3.54 -10.37
CA VAL A 54 -2.36 2.61 -11.34
C VAL A 54 -1.97 2.99 -12.76
N ASP A 55 -2.10 4.26 -13.16
CA ASP A 55 -1.70 4.76 -14.48
C ASP A 55 -0.19 4.49 -14.73
N ALA A 56 0.67 4.71 -13.72
CA ALA A 56 2.10 4.45 -13.85
C ALA A 56 2.41 2.94 -13.95
N ALA A 57 1.66 2.10 -13.23
CA ALA A 57 1.76 0.65 -13.34
C ALA A 57 1.29 0.16 -14.73
N GLU A 58 0.17 0.67 -15.22
CA GLU A 58 -0.36 0.38 -16.56
C GLU A 58 0.60 0.85 -17.66
N ALA A 59 1.19 2.05 -17.53
CA ALA A 59 2.19 2.54 -18.49
C ALA A 59 3.46 1.68 -18.52
N THR A 60 3.82 1.09 -17.38
CA THR A 60 4.95 0.15 -17.28
C THR A 60 4.60 -1.19 -17.92
N ALA A 61 3.41 -1.72 -17.65
CA ALA A 61 2.91 -2.98 -18.23
C ALA A 61 2.67 -2.89 -19.76
N GLY A 62 2.08 -1.79 -20.24
CA GLY A 62 1.80 -1.54 -21.65
C GLY A 62 3.07 -1.39 -22.49
N LYS A 63 4.15 -0.84 -21.92
CA LYS A 63 5.48 -0.82 -22.56
C LYS A 63 6.06 -2.22 -22.75
N ALA A 64 5.81 -3.16 -21.83
CA ALA A 64 6.26 -4.54 -21.95
C ALA A 64 5.46 -5.33 -23.01
N ALA A 65 4.20 -4.97 -23.26
CA ALA A 65 3.29 -5.69 -24.16
C ALA A 65 3.25 -5.15 -25.62
N GLY A 66 3.99 -4.09 -25.95
CA GLY A 66 4.02 -3.52 -27.31
C GLY A 66 2.69 -2.95 -27.83
N SER A 67 1.68 -2.81 -26.97
CA SER A 67 0.31 -2.39 -27.32
C SER A 67 0.05 -0.98 -26.78
N LYS A 68 -0.29 -0.05 -27.68
CA LYS A 68 -0.40 1.38 -27.35
C LYS A 68 -1.61 1.78 -26.51
N GLU A 69 -2.62 0.93 -26.33
CA GLU A 69 -3.87 1.35 -25.70
C GLU A 69 -4.55 0.16 -25.02
N LYS A 70 -4.29 -0.07 -23.73
CA LYS A 70 -5.24 -0.83 -22.91
C LYS A 70 -5.06 -0.58 -21.41
N LYS A 71 -6.01 0.13 -20.81
CA LYS A 71 -6.29 0.13 -19.37
C LYS A 71 -6.75 -1.28 -18.98
N GLU A 72 -5.83 -2.20 -18.69
CA GLU A 72 -6.15 -3.61 -18.43
C GLU A 72 -6.08 -4.02 -16.95
N LEU A 73 -5.36 -3.29 -16.08
CA LEU A 73 -5.19 -3.69 -14.69
C LEU A 73 -6.52 -3.70 -13.92
N LEU A 74 -7.45 -2.82 -14.28
CA LEU A 74 -8.77 -2.68 -13.65
C LEU A 74 -9.91 -3.24 -14.52
N LYS A 75 -9.64 -3.77 -15.72
CA LYS A 75 -10.69 -4.25 -16.63
C LYS A 75 -11.37 -5.51 -16.11
N ALA A 76 -10.62 -6.42 -15.47
CA ALA A 76 -11.17 -7.63 -14.83
C ALA A 76 -12.13 -7.32 -13.66
N ALA A 77 -11.97 -6.18 -12.98
CA ALA A 77 -12.90 -5.71 -11.95
C ALA A 77 -14.22 -5.15 -12.53
N SER A 78 -14.36 -5.09 -13.87
CA SER A 78 -15.56 -4.65 -14.59
C SER A 78 -16.49 -5.80 -15.00
N ASP A 79 -15.96 -7.03 -15.11
CA ASP A 79 -16.64 -8.15 -15.79
C ASP A 79 -17.45 -9.06 -14.84
N GLY A 80 -17.42 -8.78 -13.54
CA GLY A 80 -18.28 -9.44 -12.55
C GLY A 80 -19.37 -8.49 -12.10
N ASN A 81 -20.62 -8.79 -12.50
CA ASN A 81 -21.90 -8.40 -11.90
C ASN A 81 -21.88 -7.13 -11.01
N ALA A 82 -22.64 -6.11 -11.41
CA ALA A 82 -22.98 -4.92 -10.62
C ALA A 82 -22.82 -5.22 -9.12
N THR A 83 -21.77 -4.68 -8.51
CA THR A 83 -21.40 -4.99 -7.12
C THR A 83 -22.66 -4.90 -6.29
N GLY A 84 -23.03 -5.99 -5.62
CA GLY A 84 -24.37 -6.15 -5.04
C GLY A 84 -24.82 -4.90 -4.28
N THR A 85 -26.12 -4.64 -4.24
CA THR A 85 -26.71 -3.59 -3.42
C THR A 85 -27.22 -4.20 -2.11
N GLY A 86 -27.60 -3.38 -1.13
CA GLY A 86 -28.10 -3.83 0.18
C GLY A 86 -27.26 -3.39 1.36
N ASN A 87 -26.21 -2.59 1.12
CA ASN A 87 -25.38 -1.96 2.16
C ASN A 87 -25.36 -0.42 2.05
N GLU A 88 -26.31 0.17 1.33
CA GLU A 88 -26.48 1.62 1.19
C GLU A 88 -26.60 2.36 2.52
N ASP A 89 -27.17 1.72 3.55
CA ASP A 89 -27.32 2.34 4.88
C ASP A 89 -25.97 2.60 5.58
N ALA A 90 -24.86 2.08 5.06
CA ALA A 90 -23.54 2.49 5.50
C ALA A 90 -23.30 4.02 5.34
N GLY A 91 -24.08 4.70 4.49
CA GLY A 91 -24.06 6.15 4.32
C GLY A 91 -24.38 6.93 5.60
N HIS A 92 -25.09 6.33 6.55
CA HIS A 92 -25.34 6.95 7.86
C HIS A 92 -24.05 7.18 8.67
N LEU A 93 -22.99 6.39 8.43
CA LEU A 93 -21.69 6.59 9.08
C LEU A 93 -20.99 7.88 8.65
N PHE A 94 -21.43 8.50 7.55
CA PHE A 94 -20.89 9.74 7.01
C PHE A 94 -21.65 10.98 7.52
N SER A 95 -22.62 10.78 8.43
CA SER A 95 -23.42 11.85 9.03
C SER A 95 -22.56 12.90 9.72
N ARG A 96 -22.98 14.16 9.57
CA ARG A 96 -22.39 15.32 10.26
C ARG A 96 -23.37 16.00 11.21
N ALA A 97 -24.64 15.59 11.23
CA ALA A 97 -25.62 16.12 12.15
C ALA A 97 -25.54 15.43 13.52
N ALA A 98 -25.74 16.22 14.57
CA ALA A 98 -25.85 15.69 15.94
C ALA A 98 -27.05 14.74 16.04
N ASP A 99 -26.91 13.67 16.82
CA ASP A 99 -27.94 12.66 17.06
C ASP A 99 -28.45 11.95 15.78
N GLN A 100 -27.65 11.92 14.71
CA GLN A 100 -27.96 11.30 13.42
C GLN A 100 -26.86 10.33 12.96
N GLY A 101 -26.06 9.82 13.88
CA GLY A 101 -25.06 8.79 13.64
C GLY A 101 -25.71 7.45 13.29
N ALA A 102 -24.93 6.55 12.70
CA ALA A 102 -25.40 5.22 12.35
C ALA A 102 -25.72 4.38 13.59
N ASP A 103 -26.85 3.69 13.56
CA ASP A 103 -27.17 2.62 14.53
C ASP A 103 -26.32 1.35 14.26
N ASN A 104 -26.44 0.35 15.13
CA ASN A 104 -25.74 -0.94 15.00
C ASN A 104 -25.98 -1.63 13.63
N ALA A 105 -27.22 -1.65 13.13
CA ALA A 105 -27.53 -2.34 11.87
C ALA A 105 -26.91 -1.60 10.68
N GLN A 106 -26.94 -0.27 10.71
CA GLN A 106 -26.37 0.61 9.70
C GLN A 106 -24.83 0.55 9.70
N ALA A 107 -24.20 0.51 10.88
CA ALA A 107 -22.75 0.35 11.03
C ALA A 107 -22.25 -0.98 10.44
N GLN A 108 -22.99 -2.07 10.66
CA GLN A 108 -22.64 -3.39 10.09
C GLN A 108 -22.70 -3.43 8.56
N LYS A 109 -23.50 -2.57 7.91
CA LYS A 109 -23.52 -2.46 6.45
C LYS A 109 -22.19 -2.02 5.87
N ALA A 110 -21.39 -1.22 6.58
CA ALA A 110 -20.05 -0.87 6.12
C ALA A 110 -19.15 -2.12 5.99
N ALA A 111 -19.14 -2.98 7.01
CA ALA A 111 -18.42 -4.25 6.95
C ALA A 111 -18.99 -5.18 5.86
N GLY A 112 -20.32 -5.20 5.70
CA GLY A 112 -21.00 -5.95 4.64
C GLY A 112 -20.58 -5.50 3.23
N ALA A 113 -20.50 -4.19 2.98
CA ALA A 113 -20.07 -3.64 1.69
C ALA A 113 -18.62 -4.01 1.39
N ILE A 114 -17.74 -3.86 2.38
CA ILE A 114 -16.31 -4.19 2.31
C ILE A 114 -16.08 -5.67 2.00
N ASN A 115 -16.76 -6.56 2.72
CA ASN A 115 -16.59 -8.00 2.57
C ASN A 115 -17.22 -8.55 1.28
N ALA A 116 -18.13 -7.79 0.65
CA ALA A 116 -18.80 -8.19 -0.58
C ALA A 116 -18.01 -7.85 -1.85
N VAL A 117 -16.86 -7.19 -1.74
CA VAL A 117 -16.07 -6.72 -2.88
C VAL A 117 -14.59 -7.06 -2.72
N SER A 118 -13.89 -7.20 -3.85
CA SER A 118 -12.44 -7.39 -3.85
C SER A 118 -11.71 -6.05 -3.71
N GLY A 119 -10.44 -6.10 -3.31
CA GLY A 119 -9.58 -4.91 -3.26
C GLY A 119 -9.43 -4.22 -4.62
N GLU A 120 -9.42 -4.99 -5.71
CA GLU A 120 -9.35 -4.48 -7.08
C GLU A 120 -10.64 -3.72 -7.47
N GLN A 121 -11.80 -4.18 -7.01
CA GLN A 121 -13.06 -3.47 -7.24
C GLN A 121 -13.10 -2.14 -6.49
N ILE A 122 -12.63 -2.13 -5.23
CA ILE A 122 -12.49 -0.89 -4.44
C ILE A 122 -11.52 0.06 -5.13
N LEU A 123 -10.33 -0.41 -5.51
CA LEU A 123 -9.31 0.39 -6.19
C LEU A 123 -9.85 0.95 -7.51
N LYS A 124 -10.58 0.14 -8.27
CA LYS A 124 -11.22 0.57 -9.52
C LYS A 124 -12.18 1.73 -9.30
N GLU A 125 -13.09 1.63 -8.34
CA GLU A 125 -14.04 2.72 -8.07
C GLU A 125 -13.34 3.99 -7.60
N ILE A 126 -12.26 3.88 -6.81
CA ILE A 126 -11.45 5.04 -6.40
C ILE A 126 -10.80 5.70 -7.63
N VAL A 127 -10.19 4.91 -8.51
CA VAL A 127 -9.54 5.41 -9.74
C VAL A 127 -10.56 6.04 -10.68
N ASP A 128 -11.70 5.38 -10.88
CA ASP A 128 -12.80 5.87 -11.71
C ASP A 128 -13.40 7.16 -11.15
N ALA A 129 -13.47 7.31 -9.82
CA ALA A 129 -13.90 8.54 -9.16
C ALA A 129 -12.86 9.65 -9.32
N ALA A 130 -11.57 9.33 -9.20
CA ALA A 130 -10.47 10.28 -9.43
C ALA A 130 -10.41 10.78 -10.89
N GLU A 131 -10.81 9.94 -11.86
CA GLU A 131 -10.89 10.33 -13.26
C GLU A 131 -12.10 11.22 -13.56
N LYS A 132 -13.25 10.96 -12.92
CA LYS A 132 -14.47 11.76 -13.09
C LYS A 132 -14.47 13.06 -12.29
N SER A 133 -13.58 13.20 -11.30
CA SER A 133 -13.47 14.42 -10.49
C SER A 133 -12.59 15.48 -11.18
N GLY A 134 -13.17 16.20 -12.14
CA GLY A 134 -12.63 17.50 -12.58
C GLY A 134 -12.66 18.53 -11.43
N ASP A 135 -12.11 19.72 -11.65
CA ASP A 135 -11.94 20.80 -10.64
C ASP A 135 -13.26 21.37 -10.02
N GLY A 136 -14.39 20.70 -10.21
CA GLY A 136 -15.69 21.03 -9.60
C GLY A 136 -16.57 19.83 -9.14
N ASP A 137 -16.23 18.59 -9.51
CA ASP A 137 -17.08 17.40 -9.24
C ASP A 137 -16.70 16.64 -7.95
N GLY A 138 -15.68 17.14 -7.24
CA GLY A 138 -15.27 16.66 -5.92
C GLY A 138 -15.92 17.43 -4.76
N ALA A 139 -17.02 18.14 -5.00
CA ALA A 139 -17.74 18.87 -3.97
C ALA A 139 -18.31 17.89 -2.92
N ALA A 140 -18.26 18.30 -1.66
CA ALA A 140 -18.85 17.57 -0.55
C ALA A 140 -20.35 17.32 -0.81
N ALA A 141 -20.80 16.07 -0.68
CA ALA A 141 -22.21 15.71 -0.83
C ALA A 141 -22.69 14.92 0.39
N ALA A 142 -23.96 15.08 0.74
CA ALA A 142 -24.62 14.19 1.71
C ALA A 142 -24.74 12.78 1.10
N ALA A 143 -24.85 11.74 1.92
CA ALA A 143 -24.81 10.36 1.44
C ALA A 143 -25.93 10.05 0.42
N ASP A 144 -27.11 10.64 0.59
CA ASP A 144 -28.25 10.50 -0.32
C ASP A 144 -28.08 11.25 -1.65
N GLN A 145 -27.13 12.17 -1.75
CA GLN A 145 -26.87 13.03 -2.91
C GLN A 145 -25.50 12.78 -3.55
N ALA A 146 -24.63 12.02 -2.89
CA ALA A 146 -23.31 11.70 -3.40
C ALA A 146 -23.44 10.90 -4.71
N ASN A 147 -22.72 11.34 -5.74
CA ASN A 147 -22.72 10.69 -7.05
C ASN A 147 -21.40 9.95 -7.33
N ASN A 148 -20.43 10.06 -6.43
CA ASN A 148 -19.16 9.38 -6.52
C ASN A 148 -18.52 9.16 -5.13
N PRO A 149 -17.62 8.15 -4.99
CA PRO A 149 -16.94 7.86 -3.73
C PRO A 149 -16.22 9.04 -3.07
N ILE A 150 -15.65 9.98 -3.85
CA ILE A 150 -14.92 11.15 -3.32
C ILE A 150 -15.90 12.12 -2.64
N SER A 151 -17.00 12.48 -3.31
CA SER A 151 -18.02 13.38 -2.77
C SER A 151 -18.66 12.84 -1.48
N ALA A 152 -18.90 11.51 -1.45
CA ALA A 152 -19.37 10.79 -0.26
C ALA A 152 -18.34 10.81 0.87
N ALA A 153 -17.07 10.50 0.58
CA ALA A 153 -16.01 10.47 1.58
C ALA A 153 -15.75 11.84 2.21
N ILE A 154 -15.92 12.94 1.47
CA ILE A 154 -15.81 14.30 2.04
C ILE A 154 -17.01 14.57 2.96
N GLY A 155 -18.23 14.28 2.48
CA GLY A 155 -19.47 14.41 3.23
C GLY A 155 -19.93 15.86 3.42
N ALA A 156 -21.23 16.15 3.28
CA ALA A 156 -21.83 17.47 3.53
C ALA A 156 -22.43 17.61 4.94
N ASP A 157 -22.67 18.84 5.40
CA ASP A 157 -23.19 19.17 6.74
C ASP A 157 -24.61 18.65 7.07
N GLN A 158 -25.22 17.87 6.18
CA GLN A 158 -26.56 17.32 6.40
C GLN A 158 -26.53 16.01 7.21
N GLY A 159 -27.69 15.61 7.72
CA GLY A 159 -27.85 14.35 8.45
C GLY A 159 -27.53 13.12 7.60
N GLY A 160 -27.13 12.05 8.27
CA GLY A 160 -26.84 10.75 7.64
C GLY A 160 -28.04 10.20 6.90
N GLY A 161 -27.79 9.57 5.76
CA GLY A 161 -28.79 8.91 4.94
C GLY A 161 -28.20 7.71 4.23
N ALA A 162 -29.05 6.82 3.73
CA ALA A 162 -28.62 5.73 2.87
C ALA A 162 -28.07 6.27 1.54
N PHE A 163 -27.03 5.63 1.00
CA PHE A 163 -26.52 5.94 -0.32
C PHE A 163 -27.58 5.70 -1.40
N ALA A 164 -27.83 6.72 -2.22
CA ALA A 164 -28.88 6.61 -3.24
C ALA A 164 -28.47 5.78 -4.46
N ALA A 165 -29.45 5.09 -5.03
CA ALA A 165 -29.36 4.48 -6.36
C ALA A 165 -29.49 5.51 -7.50
N GLY A 166 -30.16 6.64 -7.24
CA GLY A 166 -30.44 7.70 -8.22
C GLY A 166 -29.37 8.79 -8.30
N GLY A 167 -29.48 9.71 -9.27
CA GLY A 167 -28.59 10.89 -9.39
C GLY A 167 -27.34 10.71 -10.26
N GLY A 168 -27.25 9.64 -11.06
CA GLY A 168 -26.16 9.42 -12.02
C GLY A 168 -24.91 8.72 -11.45
N GLY A 169 -24.87 8.45 -10.14
CA GLY A 169 -23.70 7.91 -9.44
C GLY A 169 -23.78 6.45 -8.97
N ASN A 170 -24.98 5.90 -8.77
CA ASN A 170 -25.23 4.55 -8.25
C ASN A 170 -24.41 4.24 -6.97
N MET A 171 -24.41 5.15 -5.98
CA MET A 171 -23.58 5.01 -4.77
C MET A 171 -24.01 3.85 -3.86
N ASN A 172 -25.20 3.29 -4.05
CA ASN A 172 -25.68 2.10 -3.35
C ASN A 172 -24.93 0.79 -3.70
N GLN A 173 -24.03 0.84 -4.69
CA GLN A 173 -23.18 -0.28 -5.09
C GLN A 173 -22.11 -0.57 -4.02
N ASN A 174 -21.99 -1.82 -3.57
CA ASN A 174 -21.04 -2.20 -2.52
C ASN A 174 -19.59 -1.73 -2.80
N SER A 175 -19.13 -1.72 -4.05
CA SER A 175 -17.77 -1.26 -4.39
C SER A 175 -17.60 0.23 -4.15
N LYS A 176 -18.62 1.04 -4.46
CA LYS A 176 -18.60 2.49 -4.27
C LYS A 176 -18.77 2.86 -2.82
N VAL A 177 -19.62 2.15 -2.09
CA VAL A 177 -19.74 2.26 -0.63
C VAL A 177 -18.39 1.95 0.01
N ALA A 178 -17.77 0.81 -0.33
CA ALA A 178 -16.46 0.43 0.21
C ALA A 178 -15.36 1.43 -0.18
N ALA A 179 -15.34 1.93 -1.42
CA ALA A 179 -14.41 2.97 -1.86
C ALA A 179 -14.58 4.28 -1.07
N ALA A 180 -15.80 4.72 -0.81
CA ALA A 180 -16.06 5.90 0.02
C ALA A 180 -15.59 5.70 1.46
N ILE A 181 -15.82 4.51 2.03
CA ILE A 181 -15.36 4.14 3.37
C ILE A 181 -13.82 4.14 3.43
N VAL A 182 -13.14 3.54 2.47
CA VAL A 182 -11.66 3.53 2.43
C VAL A 182 -11.10 4.94 2.30
N LEU A 183 -11.61 5.73 1.36
CA LEU A 183 -11.19 7.12 1.17
C LEU A 183 -11.39 7.95 2.45
N ARG A 184 -12.54 7.80 3.11
CA ARG A 184 -12.82 8.46 4.38
C ARG A 184 -11.85 8.01 5.45
N GLY A 185 -11.65 6.70 5.63
CA GLY A 185 -10.80 6.15 6.69
C GLY A 185 -9.32 6.51 6.55
N MET A 186 -8.85 6.78 5.33
CA MET A 186 -7.47 7.18 5.04
C MET A 186 -7.25 8.70 5.04
N ALA A 187 -8.32 9.50 4.89
CA ALA A 187 -8.21 10.94 4.75
C ALA A 187 -8.03 11.66 6.09
N LYS A 188 -7.37 12.82 6.04
CA LYS A 188 -7.27 13.75 7.17
C LYS A 188 -8.68 14.17 7.61
N ASN A 189 -8.90 14.15 8.93
CA ASN A 189 -10.20 14.40 9.55
C ASN A 189 -11.31 13.43 9.12
N GLY A 190 -10.94 12.32 8.49
CA GLY A 190 -11.86 11.24 8.17
C GLY A 190 -12.32 10.50 9.42
N LYS A 191 -13.59 10.67 9.76
CA LYS A 191 -14.23 10.00 10.90
C LYS A 191 -15.57 9.41 10.49
N PHE A 192 -15.99 8.36 11.19
CA PHE A 192 -17.31 7.75 11.04
C PHE A 192 -18.16 8.06 12.27
N ALA A 193 -19.41 8.48 12.07
CA ALA A 193 -20.36 8.81 13.14
C ALA A 193 -21.27 7.62 13.43
N VAL A 194 -21.37 7.22 14.69
CA VAL A 194 -22.35 6.24 15.18
C VAL A 194 -23.18 6.87 16.28
N ALA A 195 -24.41 6.38 16.43
CA ALA A 195 -25.29 6.81 17.49
C ALA A 195 -24.65 6.58 18.86
N ASP A 196 -24.82 7.53 19.77
CA ASP A 196 -24.25 7.52 21.12
C ASP A 196 -24.50 6.24 21.90
N ALA A 197 -25.73 5.72 21.83
CA ALA A 197 -26.12 4.48 22.50
C ALA A 197 -25.37 3.25 21.95
N ASP A 198 -24.88 3.32 20.71
CA ASP A 198 -24.25 2.23 19.98
C ASP A 198 -22.73 2.38 19.86
N HIS A 199 -22.15 3.53 20.25
CA HIS A 199 -20.71 3.82 20.07
C HIS A 199 -19.78 2.78 20.69
N ALA A 200 -20.08 2.35 21.92
CA ALA A 200 -19.29 1.35 22.63
C ALA A 200 -19.26 -0.02 21.92
N ASN A 201 -20.32 -0.37 21.18
CA ASN A 201 -20.44 -1.65 20.49
C ASN A 201 -19.89 -1.61 19.05
N GLN A 202 -19.93 -0.44 18.40
CA GLN A 202 -19.60 -0.32 16.97
C GLN A 202 -18.21 0.23 16.67
N LYS A 203 -17.58 0.89 17.66
CA LYS A 203 -16.24 1.48 17.49
C LYS A 203 -15.24 0.47 16.94
N ASP A 204 -15.24 -0.76 17.46
CA ASP A 204 -14.28 -1.79 17.05
C ASP A 204 -14.68 -2.47 15.74
N GLY A 205 -15.98 -2.64 15.46
CA GLY A 205 -16.47 -3.30 14.24
C GLY A 205 -16.23 -2.47 12.98
N VAL A 206 -16.59 -1.18 13.00
CA VAL A 206 -16.35 -0.26 11.87
C VAL A 206 -14.86 -0.03 11.71
N LYS A 207 -14.13 0.20 12.80
CA LYS A 207 -12.67 0.37 12.75
C LYS A 207 -11.97 -0.86 12.18
N SER A 208 -12.32 -2.07 12.62
CA SER A 208 -11.73 -3.31 12.13
C SER A 208 -12.04 -3.56 10.65
N ALA A 209 -13.26 -3.24 10.18
CA ALA A 209 -13.61 -3.36 8.77
C ALA A 209 -12.75 -2.44 7.88
N VAL A 210 -12.55 -1.19 8.30
CA VAL A 210 -11.70 -0.22 7.59
C VAL A 210 -10.23 -0.60 7.68
N GLU A 211 -9.75 -1.01 8.86
CA GLU A 211 -8.38 -1.46 9.06
C GLU A 211 -8.07 -2.70 8.21
N THR A 212 -8.97 -3.68 8.08
CA THR A 212 -8.71 -4.91 7.29
C THR A 212 -8.38 -4.61 5.82
N ILE A 213 -9.06 -3.64 5.20
CA ILE A 213 -8.73 -3.20 3.83
C ILE A 213 -7.47 -2.34 3.83
N THR A 214 -7.41 -1.39 4.77
CA THR A 214 -6.31 -0.43 4.84
C THR A 214 -5.00 -1.12 5.21
N GLU A 215 -5.02 -2.25 5.88
CA GLU A 215 -3.84 -3.02 6.27
C GLU A 215 -3.20 -3.73 5.06
N THR A 216 -3.94 -3.90 3.96
CA THR A 216 -3.42 -4.36 2.67
C THR A 216 -2.79 -3.22 1.85
N ALA A 217 -3.24 -1.97 2.05
CA ALA A 217 -2.76 -0.77 1.32
C ALA A 217 -1.73 0.09 2.08
N ASN A 218 -1.89 0.28 3.39
CA ASN A 218 -1.06 1.11 4.28
C ASN A 218 0.12 0.38 4.90
N LYS A 219 0.19 -0.96 4.88
CA LYS A 219 1.45 -1.65 5.22
C LYS A 219 2.61 -1.29 4.29
N ALA A 220 2.32 -0.64 3.15
CA ALA A 220 3.26 -0.05 2.22
C ALA A 220 3.53 1.47 2.41
N ALA A 221 2.79 2.19 3.27
CA ALA A 221 2.79 3.66 3.28
C ALA A 221 2.82 4.34 4.66
N SER A 222 2.60 3.64 5.77
CA SER A 222 2.68 4.28 7.11
C SER A 222 4.13 4.38 7.60
N GLY A 223 4.89 5.31 7.03
CA GLY A 223 6.18 5.74 7.54
C GLY A 223 6.09 7.15 8.10
N ASP A 224 5.96 7.28 9.42
CA ASP A 224 6.33 8.53 10.10
C ASP A 224 7.81 8.80 9.78
N ASP A 225 8.11 9.93 9.13
CA ASP A 225 9.44 10.47 8.81
C ASP A 225 10.48 9.54 8.13
N THR A 226 10.17 8.29 7.82
CA THR A 226 11.06 7.39 7.09
C THR A 226 10.85 7.54 5.59
N SER A 227 11.56 8.49 4.99
CA SER A 227 11.72 8.53 3.53
C SER A 227 12.14 7.15 3.00
N ILE A 228 11.65 6.75 1.82
CA ILE A 228 12.16 5.57 1.13
C ILE A 228 13.67 5.70 1.00
N GLY A 229 14.40 4.63 1.34
CA GLY A 229 15.86 4.69 1.35
C GLY A 229 16.44 5.49 2.51
N ASN A 230 15.78 5.56 3.68
CA ASN A 230 16.29 6.29 4.84
C ASN A 230 17.66 5.77 5.27
N VAL A 231 18.71 6.58 5.06
CA VAL A 231 20.08 6.24 5.44
C VAL A 231 20.43 6.91 6.76
N VAL A 232 20.74 6.10 7.77
CA VAL A 232 21.18 6.55 9.09
C VAL A 232 22.68 6.40 9.25
N ASN A 233 23.25 7.35 9.98
CA ASN A 233 24.61 7.26 10.46
C ASN A 233 24.65 6.29 11.65
N ALA A 234 25.24 5.11 11.45
CA ALA A 234 25.31 4.05 12.44
C ALA A 234 26.00 4.48 13.74
N ASN A 235 26.88 5.49 13.69
CA ASN A 235 27.55 6.04 14.87
C ASN A 235 26.61 6.90 15.74
N ALA A 236 25.56 7.49 15.15
CA ALA A 236 24.57 8.28 15.86
C ALA A 236 23.35 7.45 16.29
N ALA A 237 22.91 6.52 15.44
CA ALA A 237 21.83 5.57 15.73
C ALA A 237 21.92 4.34 14.82
N ALA A 238 21.69 3.14 15.36
CA ALA A 238 21.54 1.93 14.57
C ALA A 238 20.36 2.05 13.60
N ALA A 239 20.43 1.35 12.46
CA ALA A 239 19.26 1.18 11.59
C ALA A 239 18.18 0.29 12.22
N GLY A 240 18.51 -0.46 13.27
CA GLY A 240 17.58 -1.30 14.01
C GLY A 240 16.99 -2.44 13.16
N VAL A 241 15.89 -3.02 13.63
CA VAL A 241 15.08 -3.97 12.86
C VAL A 241 13.91 -3.24 12.21
N ALA A 242 13.53 -3.65 11.00
CA ALA A 242 12.32 -3.13 10.36
C ALA A 242 11.11 -3.86 10.93
N ASP A 243 9.95 -3.23 10.83
CA ASP A 243 8.70 -3.82 11.29
C ASP A 243 8.36 -5.08 10.47
N ALA A 244 8.33 -6.22 11.15
CA ALA A 244 8.13 -7.52 10.51
C ALA A 244 6.77 -7.61 9.82
N SER A 245 5.74 -7.02 10.43
CA SER A 245 4.38 -7.01 9.89
C SER A 245 4.29 -6.18 8.61
N SER A 246 4.98 -5.04 8.54
CA SER A 246 5.05 -4.20 7.34
C SER A 246 5.82 -4.89 6.21
N VAL A 247 7.03 -5.42 6.48
CA VAL A 247 7.82 -6.14 5.45
C VAL A 247 7.03 -7.32 4.87
N GLN A 248 6.43 -8.16 5.73
CA GLN A 248 5.65 -9.31 5.29
C GLN A 248 4.37 -8.89 4.57
N GLY A 249 3.70 -7.83 5.02
CA GLY A 249 2.51 -7.29 4.39
C GLY A 249 2.76 -6.81 2.97
N ILE A 250 3.82 -6.03 2.77
CA ILE A 250 4.23 -5.54 1.43
C ILE A 250 4.51 -6.73 0.50
N ALA A 251 5.30 -7.70 0.97
CA ALA A 251 5.66 -8.86 0.15
C ALA A 251 4.44 -9.71 -0.22
N LYS A 252 3.53 -9.97 0.74
CA LYS A 252 2.28 -10.69 0.49
C LYS A 252 1.32 -9.91 -0.41
N GLY A 253 1.24 -8.59 -0.25
CA GLY A 253 0.45 -7.72 -1.12
C GLY A 253 0.95 -7.77 -2.57
N MET A 254 2.27 -7.67 -2.78
CA MET A 254 2.87 -7.82 -4.12
C MET A 254 2.58 -9.20 -4.71
N LYS A 255 2.66 -10.28 -3.91
CA LYS A 255 2.27 -11.62 -4.34
C LYS A 255 0.81 -11.70 -4.75
N ALA A 256 -0.12 -11.17 -3.95
CA ALA A 256 -1.54 -11.20 -4.27
C ALA A 256 -1.84 -10.49 -5.61
N ILE A 257 -1.19 -9.35 -5.85
CA ILE A 257 -1.29 -8.61 -7.12
C ILE A 257 -0.78 -9.47 -8.30
N VAL A 258 0.38 -10.12 -8.14
CA VAL A 258 0.96 -10.98 -9.18
C VAL A 258 0.11 -12.23 -9.42
N ASP A 259 -0.35 -12.91 -8.37
CA ASP A 259 -1.24 -14.08 -8.49
C ASP A 259 -2.54 -13.69 -9.20
N ALA A 260 -3.13 -12.53 -8.86
CA ALA A 260 -4.32 -12.01 -9.54
C ALA A 260 -4.04 -11.71 -11.02
N ALA A 261 -2.88 -11.14 -11.34
CA ALA A 261 -2.46 -10.88 -12.71
C ALA A 261 -2.23 -12.18 -13.50
N GLU A 262 -1.60 -13.20 -12.89
CA GLU A 262 -1.37 -14.51 -13.52
C GLU A 262 -2.67 -15.29 -13.73
N ALA A 263 -3.58 -15.27 -12.75
CA ALA A 263 -4.92 -15.86 -12.89
C ALA A 263 -5.72 -15.22 -14.04
N ASN A 264 -5.50 -13.93 -14.31
CA ASN A 264 -6.10 -13.23 -15.44
C ASN A 264 -5.42 -13.57 -16.77
N ALA A 265 -4.08 -13.72 -16.80
CA ALA A 265 -3.34 -14.13 -18.00
C ALA A 265 -3.66 -15.58 -18.43
N GLY A 266 -3.78 -16.51 -17.49
CA GLY A 266 -4.09 -17.92 -17.76
C GLY A 266 -5.50 -18.15 -18.35
N LYS A 267 -6.47 -17.29 -18.00
CA LYS A 267 -7.82 -17.34 -18.59
C LYS A 267 -7.85 -16.86 -20.04
N ALA A 268 -6.98 -15.93 -20.43
CA ALA A 268 -6.90 -15.42 -21.81
C ALA A 268 -6.28 -16.42 -22.80
N ALA A 269 -5.45 -17.36 -22.32
CA ALA A 269 -4.72 -18.32 -23.16
C ALA A 269 -5.47 -19.65 -23.40
N GLY A 270 -6.62 -19.87 -22.76
CA GLY A 270 -7.40 -21.11 -22.91
C GLY A 270 -6.68 -22.40 -22.45
N SER A 271 -5.54 -22.29 -21.77
CA SER A 271 -4.74 -23.43 -21.32
C SER A 271 -5.16 -23.89 -19.93
N LYS A 272 -5.42 -25.18 -19.76
CA LYS A 272 -5.80 -25.84 -18.49
C LYS A 272 -4.62 -26.01 -17.50
N GLU A 273 -3.50 -25.35 -17.72
CA GLU A 273 -2.33 -25.40 -16.84
C GLU A 273 -2.10 -24.03 -16.21
N GLU A 274 -2.00 -24.01 -14.88
CA GLU A 274 -1.59 -22.87 -14.05
C GLU A 274 -0.16 -22.45 -14.41
N LYS A 275 0.00 -21.71 -15.49
CA LYS A 275 1.31 -21.25 -15.93
C LYS A 275 1.59 -19.89 -15.29
N LYS A 276 2.51 -19.87 -14.31
CA LYS A 276 3.16 -18.65 -13.76
C LYS A 276 3.95 -17.90 -14.85
N GLU A 277 3.28 -17.33 -15.86
CA GLU A 277 3.92 -16.88 -17.10
C GLU A 277 4.51 -15.46 -16.99
N LEU A 278 3.96 -14.60 -16.11
CA LEU A 278 4.44 -13.23 -15.89
C LEU A 278 5.83 -13.18 -15.26
N LEU A 279 6.16 -14.15 -14.40
CA LEU A 279 7.47 -14.28 -13.74
C LEU A 279 8.41 -15.29 -14.43
N LYS A 280 7.95 -16.07 -15.41
CA LYS A 280 8.78 -17.06 -16.12
C LYS A 280 9.84 -16.38 -17.00
N ALA A 281 9.49 -15.28 -17.67
CA ALA A 281 10.43 -14.49 -18.48
C ALA A 281 11.60 -13.89 -17.67
N ALA A 282 11.41 -13.66 -16.36
CA ALA A 282 12.47 -13.19 -15.47
C ALA A 282 13.48 -14.28 -15.06
N SER A 283 13.20 -15.55 -15.41
CA SER A 283 14.02 -16.73 -15.02
C SER A 283 15.16 -17.02 -16.00
N ASP A 284 15.09 -16.51 -17.23
CA ASP A 284 15.95 -16.95 -18.35
C ASP A 284 17.29 -16.19 -18.45
N GLY A 285 17.46 -15.11 -17.69
CA GLY A 285 18.66 -14.28 -17.71
C GLY A 285 19.39 -14.30 -16.38
N ASN A 286 20.45 -15.09 -16.27
CA ASN A 286 21.61 -14.95 -15.36
C ASN A 286 21.44 -13.97 -14.16
N ALA A 287 20.43 -14.15 -13.30
CA ALA A 287 20.23 -13.33 -12.09
C ALA A 287 21.22 -13.68 -10.96
N THR A 288 22.32 -14.35 -11.32
CA THR A 288 23.21 -15.09 -10.41
C THR A 288 24.43 -14.30 -9.98
N GLY A 289 24.60 -13.05 -10.44
CA GLY A 289 25.72 -12.22 -10.02
C GLY A 289 25.78 -12.10 -8.50
N THR A 290 26.90 -12.48 -7.88
CA THR A 290 27.10 -12.47 -6.43
C THR A 290 28.01 -11.33 -5.96
N GLY A 291 28.41 -10.45 -6.88
CA GLY A 291 29.41 -9.39 -6.64
C GLY A 291 28.95 -8.26 -5.70
N ASN A 292 27.69 -8.29 -5.27
CA ASN A 292 27.07 -7.24 -4.44
C ASN A 292 26.58 -7.73 -3.07
N ALA A 293 26.99 -8.92 -2.63
CA ALA A 293 26.64 -9.46 -1.31
C ALA A 293 26.96 -8.51 -0.14
N ASN A 294 28.00 -7.69 -0.28
CA ASN A 294 28.42 -6.70 0.70
C ASN A 294 27.39 -5.57 0.94
N ALA A 295 26.34 -5.46 0.13
CA ALA A 295 25.21 -4.58 0.43
C ALA A 295 24.51 -4.97 1.75
N GLY A 296 24.66 -6.21 2.22
CA GLY A 296 24.13 -6.67 3.51
C GLY A 296 24.62 -5.88 4.72
N HIS A 297 25.76 -5.19 4.61
CA HIS A 297 26.25 -4.31 5.68
C HIS A 297 25.32 -3.12 5.96
N LEU A 298 24.49 -2.71 4.98
CA LEU A 298 23.49 -1.66 5.16
C LEU A 298 22.35 -2.07 6.09
N PHE A 299 22.17 -3.37 6.33
CA PHE A 299 21.09 -3.93 7.17
C PHE A 299 21.51 -4.11 8.63
N SER A 300 22.60 -3.44 9.04
CA SER A 300 23.13 -3.54 10.40
C SER A 300 22.16 -2.99 11.45
N GLY A 301 21.84 -3.81 12.44
CA GLY A 301 21.06 -3.41 13.61
C GLY A 301 21.92 -2.89 14.77
N THR A 302 23.25 -2.85 14.64
CA THR A 302 24.17 -2.48 15.73
C THR A 302 24.76 -1.08 15.55
N ASN A 303 24.80 -0.31 16.64
CA ASN A 303 25.46 1.01 16.68
C ASN A 303 26.96 0.90 16.31
N GLY A 304 27.44 1.84 15.50
CA GLY A 304 28.82 1.93 15.06
C GLY A 304 29.24 0.91 13.99
N GLN A 305 28.33 0.05 13.52
CA GLN A 305 28.63 -1.00 12.54
C GLN A 305 27.87 -0.83 11.22
N GLY A 306 27.90 0.37 10.65
CA GLY A 306 27.30 0.65 9.35
C GLY A 306 28.18 0.23 8.17
N ALA A 307 27.61 0.25 6.96
CA ALA A 307 28.35 0.03 5.72
C ALA A 307 29.33 1.17 5.43
N SER A 308 30.51 0.81 4.90
CA SER A 308 31.46 1.76 4.30
C SER A 308 31.00 2.20 2.90
N ASP A 309 31.67 3.20 2.32
CA ASP A 309 31.36 3.70 0.97
C ASP A 309 31.32 2.59 -0.08
N ALA A 310 32.35 1.74 -0.10
CA ALA A 310 32.46 0.65 -1.04
C ALA A 310 31.36 -0.42 -0.84
N GLN A 311 30.85 -0.59 0.37
CA GLN A 311 29.77 -1.53 0.69
C GLN A 311 28.40 -0.93 0.33
N ALA A 312 28.19 0.35 0.59
CA ALA A 312 26.99 1.08 0.24
C ALA A 312 26.74 1.08 -1.29
N GLN A 313 27.80 1.30 -2.09
CA GLN A 313 27.72 1.26 -3.56
C GLN A 313 27.28 -0.11 -4.11
N LYS A 314 27.46 -1.20 -3.36
CA LYS A 314 26.99 -2.52 -3.77
C LYS A 314 25.47 -2.63 -3.80
N ALA A 315 24.74 -1.82 -3.02
CA ALA A 315 23.29 -1.76 -3.13
C ALA A 315 22.84 -1.28 -4.52
N ALA A 316 23.42 -0.18 -4.99
CA ALA A 316 23.19 0.33 -6.35
C ALA A 316 23.60 -0.71 -7.41
N GLY A 317 24.76 -1.34 -7.21
CA GLY A 317 25.24 -2.41 -8.09
C GLY A 317 24.30 -3.61 -8.17
N ALA A 318 23.63 -3.98 -7.07
CA ALA A 318 22.66 -5.08 -7.06
C ALA A 318 21.39 -4.72 -7.83
N ILE A 319 20.82 -3.54 -7.56
CA ILE A 319 19.58 -3.06 -8.18
C ILE A 319 19.77 -2.84 -9.69
N ASN A 320 20.88 -2.23 -10.10
CA ASN A 320 21.18 -1.99 -11.52
C ASN A 320 21.51 -3.26 -12.31
N ALA A 321 21.87 -4.35 -11.62
CA ALA A 321 22.21 -5.61 -12.27
C ALA A 321 20.99 -6.52 -12.54
N VAL A 322 19.78 -6.09 -12.15
CA VAL A 322 18.57 -6.90 -12.26
C VAL A 322 17.40 -6.08 -12.82
N SER A 323 16.45 -6.75 -13.46
CA SER A 323 15.22 -6.11 -13.90
C SER A 323 14.21 -5.97 -12.74
N GLY A 324 13.24 -5.07 -12.91
CA GLY A 324 12.14 -4.93 -11.95
C GLY A 324 11.33 -6.22 -11.78
N GLU A 325 11.17 -6.99 -12.85
CA GLU A 325 10.49 -8.28 -12.85
C GLU A 325 11.27 -9.34 -12.06
N GLN A 326 12.61 -9.31 -12.10
CA GLN A 326 13.45 -10.19 -11.27
C GLN A 326 13.35 -9.84 -9.79
N ILE A 327 13.33 -8.54 -9.45
CA ILE A 327 13.10 -8.09 -8.07
C ILE A 327 11.72 -8.56 -7.59
N LEU A 328 10.68 -8.30 -8.39
CA LEU A 328 9.31 -8.70 -8.07
C LEU A 328 9.20 -10.21 -7.90
N LYS A 329 9.84 -10.99 -8.77
CA LYS A 329 9.90 -12.44 -8.68
C LYS A 329 10.42 -12.92 -7.33
N GLU A 330 11.56 -12.41 -6.89
CA GLU A 330 12.18 -12.82 -5.63
C GLU A 330 11.33 -12.41 -4.42
N ILE A 331 10.65 -11.26 -4.48
CA ILE A 331 9.72 -10.84 -3.42
C ILE A 331 8.53 -11.80 -3.33
N VAL A 332 7.91 -12.13 -4.47
CA VAL A 332 6.77 -13.06 -4.54
C VAL A 332 7.18 -14.46 -4.09
N ASP A 333 8.31 -14.96 -4.58
CA ASP A 333 8.88 -16.24 -4.19
C ASP A 333 9.21 -16.31 -2.70
N ALA A 334 9.64 -15.19 -2.10
CA ALA A 334 9.89 -15.08 -0.66
C ALA A 334 8.58 -15.06 0.14
N ALA A 335 7.56 -14.36 -0.34
CA ALA A 335 6.25 -14.30 0.29
C ALA A 335 5.56 -15.67 0.31
N GLU A 336 5.70 -16.45 -0.78
CA GLU A 336 5.18 -17.83 -0.87
C GLU A 336 5.86 -18.77 0.13
N LYS A 337 7.17 -18.62 0.33
CA LYS A 337 7.96 -19.46 1.23
C LYS A 337 7.92 -19.01 2.70
N SER A 338 7.41 -17.81 2.97
CA SER A 338 7.36 -17.24 4.32
C SER A 338 6.06 -17.62 5.02
N GLY A 339 6.16 -18.46 6.05
CA GLY A 339 5.04 -18.72 6.98
C GLY A 339 4.61 -17.46 7.74
N ALA A 340 3.45 -17.51 8.40
CA ALA A 340 3.05 -16.45 9.33
C ALA A 340 4.10 -16.31 10.44
N GLY A 341 4.74 -15.13 10.55
CA GLY A 341 5.76 -14.88 11.58
C GLY A 341 7.21 -15.17 11.18
N ALA A 342 7.56 -15.09 9.89
CA ALA A 342 8.96 -15.17 9.45
C ALA A 342 9.85 -14.18 10.22
N ALA A 343 10.72 -14.70 11.08
CA ALA A 343 11.61 -13.89 11.91
C ALA A 343 12.70 -13.23 11.05
N GLY A 344 13.05 -12.00 11.42
CA GLY A 344 14.18 -11.30 10.84
C GLY A 344 15.51 -11.98 11.17
N ALA A 345 16.46 -11.87 10.25
CA ALA A 345 17.79 -12.47 10.39
C ALA A 345 18.87 -11.47 9.96
N GLY A 346 20.02 -11.50 10.64
CA GLY A 346 21.18 -10.72 10.22
C GLY A 346 21.66 -11.15 8.83
N ALA A 347 22.32 -10.26 8.10
CA ALA A 347 22.66 -10.48 6.68
C ALA A 347 23.38 -11.80 6.38
N ALA A 348 24.28 -12.26 7.26
CA ALA A 348 24.98 -13.53 7.08
C ALA A 348 24.09 -14.78 7.28
N ALA A 349 22.96 -14.65 7.99
CA ALA A 349 22.06 -15.75 8.34
C ALA A 349 20.72 -15.71 7.57
N ALA A 350 20.42 -14.60 6.88
CA ALA A 350 19.20 -14.46 6.11
C ALA A 350 19.15 -15.45 4.95
N THR A 351 18.00 -16.13 4.81
CA THR A 351 17.79 -17.17 3.79
C THR A 351 16.82 -16.74 2.69
N ASN A 352 16.17 -15.59 2.86
CA ASN A 352 15.26 -15.00 1.88
C ASN A 352 15.17 -13.47 2.03
N PRO A 353 14.71 -12.75 0.99
CA PRO A 353 14.58 -11.29 1.01
C PRO A 353 13.80 -10.71 2.19
N ILE A 354 12.73 -11.38 2.64
CA ILE A 354 11.89 -10.91 3.76
C ILE A 354 12.69 -10.93 5.07
N SER A 355 13.31 -12.07 5.42
CA SER A 355 14.15 -12.19 6.62
C SER A 355 15.31 -11.19 6.64
N ALA A 356 15.92 -10.95 5.48
CA ALA A 356 16.97 -9.95 5.31
C ALA A 356 16.44 -8.51 5.51
N ALA A 357 15.28 -8.19 4.91
CA ALA A 357 14.67 -6.88 5.01
C ALA A 357 14.18 -6.55 6.43
N ILE A 358 13.67 -7.52 7.19
CA ILE A 358 13.38 -7.33 8.62
C ILE A 358 14.70 -7.11 9.38
N GLY A 359 15.73 -7.89 9.03
CA GLY A 359 17.04 -7.81 9.66
C GLY A 359 17.02 -8.30 11.10
N ALA A 360 18.12 -8.09 11.81
CA ALA A 360 18.20 -8.38 13.23
C ALA A 360 19.21 -7.42 13.89
N ALA A 361 19.24 -7.40 15.22
CA ALA A 361 20.03 -6.42 15.97
C ALA A 361 21.57 -6.59 15.83
N GLN A 362 22.05 -7.60 15.10
CA GLN A 362 23.48 -7.85 14.91
C GLN A 362 24.14 -6.86 13.93
N GLY A 363 25.47 -6.84 13.97
CA GLY A 363 26.30 -6.01 13.10
C GLY A 363 26.15 -6.37 11.63
N GLY A 364 26.42 -5.39 10.76
CA GLY A 364 26.37 -5.56 9.32
C GLY A 364 27.35 -6.62 8.84
N ALA A 365 26.91 -7.49 7.93
CA ALA A 365 27.70 -8.52 7.30
C ALA A 365 27.36 -8.63 5.81
N ALA A 366 28.21 -9.27 5.02
CA ALA A 366 27.85 -9.66 3.66
C ALA A 366 26.72 -10.70 3.68
N PHE A 367 25.82 -10.66 2.70
CA PHE A 367 24.87 -11.72 2.47
C PHE A 367 25.58 -13.03 2.12
N ALA A 368 25.22 -14.12 2.79
CA ALA A 368 25.87 -15.40 2.59
C ALA A 368 25.39 -16.11 1.30
N ALA A 369 26.29 -16.92 0.73
CA ALA A 369 25.96 -17.89 -0.32
C ALA A 369 25.24 -19.15 0.20
N GLY A 370 24.99 -19.23 1.51
CA GLY A 370 24.40 -20.39 2.19
C GLY A 370 22.93 -20.64 1.82
N ASN A 371 22.24 -21.47 2.61
CA ASN A 371 20.85 -21.86 2.35
C ASN A 371 19.98 -20.64 2.00
N GLY A 372 19.45 -20.61 0.77
CA GLY A 372 18.64 -19.50 0.26
C GLY A 372 19.31 -18.58 -0.76
N GLY A 373 20.64 -18.58 -0.87
CA GLY A 373 21.37 -17.86 -1.91
C GLY A 373 21.21 -16.34 -1.88
N MET A 374 21.16 -15.73 -0.69
CA MET A 374 20.92 -14.29 -0.51
C MET A 374 22.00 -13.39 -1.13
N ASN A 375 23.16 -13.93 -1.49
CA ASN A 375 24.20 -13.18 -2.19
C ASN A 375 23.86 -12.86 -3.66
N GLN A 376 22.80 -13.42 -4.23
CA GLN A 376 22.34 -13.13 -5.59
C GLN A 376 21.81 -11.70 -5.71
N ASN A 377 22.22 -10.97 -6.74
CA ASN A 377 21.82 -9.58 -6.97
C ASN A 377 20.29 -9.38 -6.91
N SER A 378 19.49 -10.31 -7.44
CA SER A 378 18.02 -10.23 -7.42
C SER A 378 17.46 -10.25 -6.01
N LYS A 379 17.99 -11.13 -5.14
CA LYS A 379 17.59 -11.26 -3.74
C LYS A 379 18.09 -10.13 -2.88
N VAL A 380 19.31 -9.66 -3.13
CA VAL A 380 19.85 -8.46 -2.49
C VAL A 380 18.98 -7.25 -2.84
N ALA A 381 18.66 -7.05 -4.12
CA ALA A 381 17.80 -5.97 -4.58
C ALA A 381 16.38 -6.06 -3.98
N ALA A 382 15.78 -7.26 -3.96
CA ALA A 382 14.50 -7.50 -3.31
C ALA A 382 14.50 -7.15 -1.81
N ALA A 383 15.56 -7.52 -1.08
CA ALA A 383 15.69 -7.16 0.32
C ALA A 383 15.82 -5.63 0.52
N ILE A 384 16.57 -4.95 -0.37
CA ILE A 384 16.71 -3.49 -0.32
C ILE A 384 15.37 -2.81 -0.58
N VAL A 385 14.63 -3.24 -1.61
CA VAL A 385 13.31 -2.68 -1.92
C VAL A 385 12.33 -2.89 -0.77
N LEU A 386 12.25 -4.11 -0.24
CA LEU A 386 11.38 -4.41 0.91
C LEU A 386 11.75 -3.57 2.14
N ARG A 387 13.04 -3.46 2.47
CA ARG A 387 13.50 -2.62 3.58
C ARG A 387 13.16 -1.16 3.36
N GLY A 388 13.42 -0.64 2.15
CA GLY A 388 13.20 0.78 1.84
C GLY A 388 11.73 1.20 1.89
N MET A 389 10.80 0.27 1.64
CA MET A 389 9.36 0.52 1.68
C MET A 389 8.71 0.23 3.04
N ALA A 390 9.36 -0.56 3.90
CA ALA A 390 8.77 -1.01 5.15
C ALA A 390 8.85 0.03 6.27
N LYS A 391 7.88 -0.03 7.20
CA LYS A 391 7.92 0.71 8.45
C LYS A 391 9.19 0.37 9.24
N ASP A 392 9.84 1.41 9.77
CA ASP A 392 11.13 1.34 10.46
C ASP A 392 12.28 0.77 9.60
N GLY A 393 12.06 0.72 8.28
CA GLY A 393 13.04 0.40 7.28
C GLY A 393 14.11 1.48 7.14
N LYS A 394 15.31 1.20 7.66
CA LYS A 394 16.47 2.09 7.56
C LYS A 394 17.70 1.33 7.07
N PHE A 395 18.63 2.06 6.45
CA PHE A 395 19.94 1.57 6.03
C PHE A 395 21.04 2.24 6.84
N ALA A 396 21.96 1.47 7.41
CA ALA A 396 23.05 1.98 8.24
C ALA A 396 24.35 2.13 7.45
N VAL A 397 24.94 3.32 7.49
CA VAL A 397 26.30 3.61 6.97
C VAL A 397 27.19 4.19 8.07
N THR A 398 28.50 4.07 7.92
CA THR A 398 29.44 4.70 8.87
C THR A 398 29.39 6.23 8.78
N ASN A 399 29.88 6.93 9.80
CA ASN A 399 29.93 8.40 9.80
C ASN A 399 30.59 8.98 8.54
N ALA A 400 31.74 8.45 8.14
CA ALA A 400 32.46 8.89 6.93
C ALA A 400 31.67 8.62 5.64
N ALA A 401 30.85 7.56 5.62
CA ALA A 401 30.05 7.17 4.47
C ALA A 401 28.68 7.87 4.40
N HIS A 402 28.17 8.36 5.53
CA HIS A 402 26.90 9.08 5.58
C HIS A 402 26.93 10.35 4.73
N ASP A 403 28.02 11.12 4.82
CA ASP A 403 28.18 12.35 4.05
C ASP A 403 28.32 12.10 2.53
N ASN A 404 28.90 10.95 2.14
CA ASN A 404 29.23 10.63 0.75
C ASN A 404 28.17 9.78 0.02
N GLN A 405 27.43 8.93 0.74
CA GLN A 405 26.62 7.86 0.15
C GLN A 405 25.16 7.86 0.59
N LYS A 406 24.73 8.80 1.45
CA LYS A 406 23.30 8.95 1.78
C LYS A 406 22.45 9.10 0.52
N ASP A 407 22.90 9.90 -0.44
CA ASP A 407 22.17 10.17 -1.68
C ASP A 407 22.32 9.01 -2.68
N GLY A 408 23.47 8.32 -2.68
CA GLY A 408 23.71 7.16 -3.54
C GLY A 408 22.89 5.93 -3.16
N VAL A 409 22.80 5.61 -1.86
CA VAL A 409 21.95 4.52 -1.37
C VAL A 409 20.48 4.88 -1.53
N LYS A 410 20.11 6.12 -1.20
CA LYS A 410 18.74 6.60 -1.38
C LYS A 410 18.31 6.55 -2.85
N SER A 411 19.12 7.07 -3.77
CA SER A 411 18.86 7.05 -5.21
C SER A 411 18.78 5.62 -5.77
N ALA A 412 19.62 4.70 -5.27
CA ALA A 412 19.53 3.29 -5.62
C ALA A 412 18.19 2.66 -5.23
N VAL A 413 17.65 2.99 -4.06
CA VAL A 413 16.36 2.48 -3.58
C VAL A 413 15.18 3.18 -4.27
N GLU A 414 15.29 4.48 -4.55
CA GLU A 414 14.25 5.28 -5.24
C GLU A 414 14.20 5.01 -6.76
N GLY A 415 15.28 4.47 -7.34
CA GLY A 415 15.39 4.09 -8.75
C GLY A 415 15.65 5.28 -9.69
N ASP A 416 16.36 6.29 -9.20
CA ASP A 416 16.66 7.55 -9.92
C ASP A 416 17.91 7.48 -10.84
N CYS A 417 18.25 6.30 -11.35
CA CYS A 417 19.37 6.10 -12.27
C CYS A 417 19.05 6.42 -13.74
#